data_AF-A0A081SHD3-F1
#
_entry.id   AF-A0A081SHD3-F1
#
_cell.length_a   1.000
_cell.length_b   1.000
_cell.length_c   1.000
_cell.angle_alpha   90.00
_cell.angle_beta   90.00
_cell.angle_gamma   90.00
#
_symmetry.space_group_name_H-M   'P 1'
#
loop_
_entity.id
_entity.type
_entity.pdbx_description
1 polymer ?
#
loop_
_entity_poly.entity_id
_entity_poly.type
_entity_poly.pdbx_seq_one_letter_code
_entity_poly.pdbx_strand_id
1 'polypeptide(L)'
;MNNQERGGLTPEEWKDLQQQIAELFDITIRYTEIVAMESDRIWDKDRPKFVKQRDTNVDAALTAYQKKLKQFEEERSAAYSKNYNKLKADSFDRVAKIEKYVERLAAAVGVNFFVDSDKKK
;
A
#
# COMPACT_ATOMS: atom_id res chain seq x y z
N MET A 1 23.66 -8.69 34.75
CA MET A 1 23.07 -9.30 33.54
C MET A 1 23.51 -8.46 32.36
N ASN A 2 24.23 -9.08 31.41
CA ASN A 2 25.00 -8.42 30.38
C ASN A 2 24.11 -7.73 29.34
N ASN A 3 24.12 -6.39 29.34
CA ASN A 3 23.48 -5.57 28.30
C ASN A 3 24.22 -5.56 26.94
N GLN A 4 25.16 -6.50 26.75
CA GLN A 4 25.97 -6.62 25.51
C GLN A 4 25.27 -7.42 24.40
N GLU A 5 24.10 -8.03 24.63
CA GLU A 5 23.59 -9.12 23.78
C GLU A 5 22.46 -8.77 22.80
N ARG A 6 22.13 -7.49 22.57
CA ARG A 6 21.16 -7.07 21.52
C ARG A 6 21.82 -6.50 20.27
N GLY A 7 22.91 -7.11 19.82
CA GLY A 7 23.50 -6.85 18.50
C GLY A 7 23.78 -5.38 18.20
N GLY A 8 24.15 -4.55 19.18
CA GLY A 8 24.51 -3.14 18.95
C GLY A 8 23.36 -2.11 19.01
N LEU A 9 22.14 -2.52 19.35
CA LEU A 9 21.03 -1.61 19.68
C LEU A 9 20.82 -1.51 21.20
N THR A 10 20.41 -0.34 21.68
CA THR A 10 19.97 -0.16 23.09
C THR A 10 18.63 -0.86 23.33
N PRO A 11 18.25 -1.13 24.59
CA PRO A 11 16.92 -1.67 24.91
C PRO A 11 15.76 -0.86 24.35
N GLU A 12 15.88 0.48 24.34
CA GLU A 12 14.89 1.41 23.81
C GLU A 12 14.80 1.33 22.28
N GLU A 13 15.95 1.27 21.59
CA GLU A 13 16.00 1.13 20.13
C GLU A 13 15.44 -0.22 19.67
N TRP A 14 15.70 -1.27 20.45
CA TRP A 14 15.10 -2.58 20.19
C TRP A 14 13.57 -2.53 20.30
N LYS A 15 13.05 -1.82 21.31
CA LYS A 15 11.62 -1.63 21.49
C LYS A 15 11.02 -0.81 20.36
N ASP A 16 11.70 0.25 19.91
CA ASP A 16 11.24 1.05 18.76
C ASP A 16 11.21 0.21 17.48
N LEU A 17 12.27 -0.55 17.18
CA LEU A 17 12.31 -1.46 16.02
C LEU A 17 11.12 -2.43 16.00
N GLN A 18 10.83 -3.08 17.13
CA GLN A 18 9.67 -3.97 17.26
C GLN A 18 8.36 -3.23 16.99
N GLN A 19 8.21 -2.01 17.51
CA GLN A 19 7.04 -1.18 17.28
C GLN A 19 6.90 -0.77 15.80
N GLN A 20 7.98 -0.33 15.15
CA GLN A 20 7.96 0.05 13.73
C GLN A 20 7.55 -1.13 12.84
N ILE A 21 8.05 -2.33 13.12
CA ILE A 21 7.67 -3.55 12.39
C ILE A 21 6.19 -3.88 12.60
N ALA A 22 5.71 -3.86 13.85
CA ALA A 22 4.31 -4.12 14.15
C ALA A 22 3.37 -3.12 13.45
N GLU A 23 3.75 -1.85 13.43
CA GLU A 23 2.98 -0.79 12.77
C GLU A 23 2.99 -0.92 11.23
N LEU A 24 4.06 -1.46 10.63
CA LEU A 24 4.05 -1.81 9.19
C LEU A 24 3.11 -2.97 8.87
N PHE A 25 3.05 -4.00 9.72
CA PHE A 25 2.07 -5.08 9.55
C PHE A 25 0.65 -4.56 9.65
N ASP A 26 0.38 -3.68 10.62
CA ASP A 26 -0.92 -3.04 10.78
C ASP A 26 -1.31 -2.17 9.57
N ILE A 27 -0.38 -1.39 9.00
CA ILE A 27 -0.61 -0.65 7.75
C ILE A 27 -0.97 -1.60 6.60
N THR A 28 -0.29 -2.74 6.52
CA THR A 28 -0.54 -3.75 5.48
C THR A 28 -1.94 -4.34 5.61
N ILE A 29 -2.37 -4.69 6.83
CA ILE A 29 -3.73 -5.18 7.11
C ILE A 29 -4.77 -4.13 6.74
N ARG A 30 -4.59 -2.89 7.20
CA ARG A 30 -5.48 -1.76 6.86
C ARG A 30 -5.56 -1.53 5.36
N TYR A 31 -4.46 -1.69 4.62
CA TYR A 31 -4.49 -1.62 3.17
C TYR A 31 -5.38 -2.70 2.55
N THR A 32 -5.20 -3.95 2.98
CA THR A 32 -6.02 -5.08 2.50
C THR A 32 -7.49 -4.86 2.80
N GLU A 33 -7.83 -4.37 3.99
CA GLU A 33 -9.21 -4.03 4.38
C GLU A 33 -9.80 -2.91 3.53
N ILE A 34 -9.06 -1.83 3.31
CA ILE A 34 -9.50 -0.70 2.46
C ILE A 34 -9.71 -1.16 1.01
N VAL A 35 -8.79 -1.97 0.48
CA VAL A 35 -8.93 -2.52 -0.88
C VAL A 35 -10.14 -3.44 -0.97
N ALA A 36 -10.38 -4.29 0.01
CA ALA A 36 -11.56 -5.16 0.06
C ALA A 36 -12.86 -4.34 0.15
N MET A 37 -12.95 -3.42 1.11
CA MET A 37 -14.11 -2.55 1.30
C MET A 37 -14.41 -1.69 0.07
N GLU A 38 -13.40 -1.09 -0.54
CA GLU A 38 -13.60 -0.24 -1.71
C GLU A 38 -13.87 -1.06 -2.97
N SER A 39 -13.31 -2.28 -3.05
CA SER A 39 -13.69 -3.24 -4.08
C SER A 39 -15.18 -3.55 -3.96
N ASP A 40 -15.67 -3.93 -2.79
CA ASP A 40 -17.09 -4.26 -2.59
C ASP A 40 -18.01 -3.04 -2.80
N ARG A 41 -17.63 -1.86 -2.27
CA ARG A 41 -18.43 -0.62 -2.38
C ARG A 41 -18.62 -0.19 -3.83
N ILE A 42 -17.55 -0.17 -4.61
CA ILE A 42 -17.59 0.27 -6.00
C ILE A 42 -18.13 -0.85 -6.89
N TRP A 43 -17.62 -2.08 -6.78
CA TRP A 43 -17.97 -3.18 -7.69
C TRP A 43 -19.39 -3.70 -7.53
N ASP A 44 -19.94 -3.75 -6.31
CA ASP A 44 -21.23 -4.41 -6.10
C ASP A 44 -22.41 -3.44 -6.14
N LYS A 45 -22.23 -2.20 -5.66
CA LYS A 45 -23.34 -1.26 -5.52
C LYS A 45 -23.56 -0.39 -6.76
N ASP A 46 -22.48 0.11 -7.35
CA ASP A 46 -22.54 1.17 -8.36
C ASP A 46 -22.18 0.70 -9.78
N ARG A 47 -22.01 -0.62 -9.98
CA ARG A 47 -21.74 -1.20 -11.30
C ARG A 47 -22.80 -0.73 -12.30
N PRO A 48 -22.40 -0.03 -13.37
CA PRO A 48 -23.34 0.39 -14.40
C PRO A 48 -24.04 -0.84 -14.99
N LYS A 49 -25.38 -0.80 -15.03
CA LYS A 49 -26.20 -1.76 -15.76
C LYS A 49 -26.58 -1.17 -17.11
N PHE A 50 -26.54 -1.99 -18.16
CA PHE A 50 -27.06 -1.58 -19.45
C PHE A 50 -28.59 -1.46 -19.37
N VAL A 51 -29.10 -0.26 -19.65
CA VAL A 51 -30.54 0.00 -19.73
C VAL A 51 -30.81 0.77 -21.01
N LYS A 52 -31.59 0.17 -21.90
CA LYS A 52 -32.09 0.82 -23.11
C LYS A 52 -33.48 1.41 -22.81
N GLN A 53 -33.66 2.72 -22.99
CA GLN A 53 -35.00 3.28 -22.90
C GLN A 53 -35.79 2.98 -24.17
N ARG A 54 -37.12 2.93 -24.05
CA ARG A 54 -38.02 2.46 -25.11
C ARG A 54 -37.83 3.23 -26.43
N ASP A 55 -37.52 4.52 -26.31
CA ASP A 55 -37.44 5.47 -27.44
C ASP A 55 -36.00 5.78 -27.90
N THR A 56 -34.98 5.15 -27.31
CA THR A 56 -33.58 5.31 -27.75
C THR A 56 -33.19 4.22 -28.73
N ASN A 57 -32.43 4.56 -29.77
CA ASN A 57 -31.81 3.55 -30.61
C ASN A 57 -30.74 2.77 -29.81
N VAL A 58 -30.42 1.55 -30.27
CA VAL A 58 -29.51 0.65 -29.55
C VAL A 58 -28.10 1.23 -29.46
N ASP A 59 -27.61 1.86 -30.54
CA ASP A 59 -26.25 2.40 -30.61
C ASP A 59 -26.04 3.56 -29.62
N ALA A 60 -27.01 4.46 -29.49
CA ALA A 60 -27.00 5.57 -28.54
C ALA A 60 -27.04 5.05 -27.10
N ALA A 61 -27.83 4.01 -26.83
CA ALA A 61 -27.84 3.36 -25.51
C ALA A 61 -26.50 2.70 -25.18
N LEU A 62 -25.85 2.06 -26.16
CA LEU A 62 -24.52 1.46 -26.03
C LEU A 62 -23.45 2.52 -25.78
N THR A 63 -23.44 3.62 -26.53
CA THR A 63 -22.50 4.73 -26.34
C THR A 63 -22.64 5.36 -24.95
N ALA A 64 -23.88 5.60 -24.49
CA ALA A 64 -24.13 6.14 -23.16
C ALA A 64 -23.67 5.19 -22.05
N TYR A 65 -23.91 3.88 -22.22
CA TYR A 65 -23.45 2.86 -21.30
C TYR A 65 -21.92 2.76 -21.24
N GLN A 66 -21.24 2.75 -22.39
CA GLN A 66 -19.77 2.74 -22.47
C GLN A 66 -19.17 3.97 -21.79
N LYS A 67 -19.75 5.16 -21.97
CA LYS A 67 -19.30 6.37 -21.29
C LYS A 67 -19.42 6.24 -19.77
N LYS A 68 -20.55 5.70 -19.29
CA LYS A 68 -20.78 5.47 -17.86
C LYS A 68 -19.83 4.42 -17.28
N LEU A 69 -19.55 3.35 -18.03
CA LEU A 69 -18.58 2.32 -17.65
C LEU A 69 -17.17 2.90 -17.54
N LYS A 70 -16.75 3.71 -18.52
CA LYS A 70 -15.44 4.37 -18.50
C LYS A 70 -15.28 5.30 -17.29
N GLN A 71 -16.29 6.13 -17.02
CA GLN A 71 -16.26 7.02 -15.85
C GLN A 71 -16.15 6.23 -14.54
N PHE A 72 -16.90 5.14 -14.43
CA PHE A 72 -16.85 4.24 -13.27
C PHE A 72 -15.45 3.61 -13.07
N GLU A 73 -14.79 3.20 -14.16
CA GLU A 73 -13.41 2.69 -14.12
C GLU A 73 -12.39 3.77 -13.70
N GLU A 74 -12.56 5.01 -14.19
CA GLU A 74 -11.72 6.15 -13.82
C GLU A 74 -11.86 6.51 -12.33
N GLU A 75 -13.09 6.58 -11.82
CA GLU A 75 -13.39 6.85 -10.40
C GLU A 75 -12.75 5.77 -9.49
N ARG A 76 -12.86 4.50 -9.89
CA ARG A 76 -12.22 3.39 -9.18
C ARG A 76 -10.69 3.53 -9.16
N SER A 77 -10.08 3.81 -10.31
CA SER A 77 -8.63 3.96 -10.42
C SER A 77 -8.11 5.12 -9.56
N ALA A 78 -8.84 6.23 -9.54
CA ALA A 78 -8.53 7.39 -8.71
C ALA A 78 -8.62 7.07 -7.20
N ALA A 79 -9.67 6.37 -6.77
CA ALA A 79 -9.84 5.96 -5.38
C ALA A 79 -8.70 5.02 -4.92
N TYR A 80 -8.39 4.01 -5.74
CA TYR A 80 -7.26 3.10 -5.48
C TYR A 80 -5.94 3.86 -5.35
N SER A 81 -5.64 4.74 -6.30
CA SER A 81 -4.39 5.51 -6.34
C SER A 81 -4.25 6.44 -5.13
N LYS A 82 -5.33 7.10 -4.72
CA LYS A 82 -5.35 7.96 -3.53
C LYS A 82 -5.03 7.18 -2.25
N ASN A 83 -5.69 6.04 -2.06
CA ASN A 83 -5.49 5.19 -0.87
C ASN A 83 -4.08 4.59 -0.86
N TYR A 84 -3.62 4.07 -2.00
CA TYR A 84 -2.27 3.55 -2.16
C TYR A 84 -1.21 4.60 -1.82
N ASN A 85 -1.33 5.83 -2.35
CA ASN A 85 -0.36 6.90 -2.08
C ASN A 85 -0.31 7.31 -0.61
N LYS A 86 -1.47 7.35 0.08
CA LYS A 86 -1.53 7.64 1.52
C LYS A 86 -0.77 6.60 2.32
N LEU A 87 -1.03 5.32 2.06
CA LEU A 87 -0.42 4.21 2.79
C LEU A 87 1.06 4.04 2.45
N LYS A 88 1.44 4.29 1.20
CA LYS A 88 2.84 4.35 0.77
C LYS A 88 3.62 5.39 1.57
N ALA A 89 3.07 6.60 1.74
CA ALA A 89 3.70 7.64 2.55
C ALA A 89 3.88 7.19 4.01
N ASP A 90 2.83 6.64 4.63
CA ASP A 90 2.89 6.13 6.02
C ASP A 90 3.92 4.99 6.19
N SER A 91 4.13 4.18 5.15
CA SER A 91 5.10 3.08 5.17
C SER A 91 6.55 3.52 4.94
N PHE A 92 6.78 4.57 4.15
CA PHE A 92 8.12 4.99 3.73
C PHE A 92 8.99 5.41 4.92
N ASP A 93 8.46 6.28 5.79
CA ASP A 93 9.19 6.77 6.96
C ASP A 93 9.56 5.64 7.94
N ARG A 94 8.73 4.60 7.99
CA ARG A 94 8.91 3.44 8.87
C ARG A 94 9.98 2.50 8.33
N VAL A 95 9.94 2.21 7.02
CA VAL A 95 10.97 1.43 6.34
C VAL A 95 12.34 2.10 6.52
N ALA A 96 12.44 3.41 6.31
CA ALA A 96 13.69 4.14 6.48
C ALA A 96 14.24 4.08 7.93
N LYS A 97 13.37 4.03 8.95
CA LYS A 97 13.80 3.83 10.34
C LYS A 97 14.28 2.40 10.60
N ILE A 98 13.56 1.41 10.08
CA ILE A 98 13.94 0.00 10.19
C ILE A 98 15.28 -0.26 9.50
N GLU A 99 15.48 0.29 8.29
CA GLU A 99 16.75 0.19 7.55
C GLU A 99 17.93 0.66 8.40
N LYS A 100 17.82 1.83 9.05
CA LYS A 100 18.86 2.33 9.97
C LYS A 100 19.14 1.40 11.15
N TYR A 101 18.11 0.78 11.72
CA TYR A 101 18.30 -0.20 12.79
C TYR A 101 18.98 -1.47 12.29
N VAL A 102 18.59 -1.97 11.11
CA VAL A 102 19.18 -3.14 10.48
C VAL A 102 20.65 -2.89 10.11
N GLU A 103 20.98 -1.72 9.57
CA GLU A 103 22.37 -1.32 9.28
C GLU A 103 23.25 -1.37 10.54
N ARG A 104 22.74 -0.86 11.67
CA ARG A 104 23.46 -0.90 12.95
C ARG A 104 23.62 -2.30 13.51
N LEU A 105 22.56 -3.12 13.42
CA LEU A 105 22.62 -4.53 13.80
C LEU A 105 23.66 -5.28 12.97
N ALA A 106 23.69 -5.02 11.66
CA ALA A 106 24.63 -5.64 10.73
C ALA A 106 26.07 -5.25 11.05
N ALA A 107 26.34 -3.96 11.25
CA ALA A 107 27.65 -3.46 11.63
C ALA A 107 28.17 -4.10 12.93
N ALA A 108 27.29 -4.34 13.91
CA ALA A 108 27.66 -4.96 15.18
C ALA A 108 28.03 -6.44 15.05
N VAL A 109 27.50 -7.15 14.05
CA VAL A 109 27.84 -8.56 13.76
C VAL A 109 28.88 -8.70 12.64
N GLY A 110 29.48 -7.59 12.18
CA GLY A 110 30.50 -7.59 11.13
C GLY A 110 29.97 -7.88 9.73
N VAL A 111 28.67 -7.70 9.49
CA VAL A 111 28.01 -7.86 8.20
C VAL A 111 27.67 -6.48 7.63
N ASN A 112 28.02 -6.22 6.38
CA ASN A 112 27.55 -5.02 5.67
C ASN A 112 26.46 -5.42 4.68
N PHE A 113 25.23 -4.98 4.92
CA PHE A 113 24.18 -5.04 3.89
C PHE A 113 24.47 -3.93 2.88
N PHE A 114 25.06 -4.30 1.74
CA PHE A 114 25.04 -3.42 0.58
C PHE A 114 23.69 -3.63 -0.11
N VAL A 115 22.85 -2.60 -0.10
CA VAL A 115 21.79 -2.51 -1.11
C VAL A 115 22.51 -2.34 -2.43
N ASP A 116 22.42 -3.34 -3.31
CA ASP A 116 23.03 -3.35 -4.65
C ASP A 116 22.30 -2.31 -5.53
N SER A 117 22.45 -1.02 -5.22
CA SER A 117 21.77 0.09 -5.89
C SER A 117 22.42 0.46 -7.23
N ASP A 118 23.53 -0.17 -7.61
CA ASP A 118 24.29 0.13 -8.82
C ASP A 118 24.54 -1.10 -9.71
N LYS A 119 23.47 -1.84 -10.04
CA LYS A 119 23.41 -2.62 -11.28
C LYS A 119 22.44 -2.00 -12.27
N LYS A 120 22.78 -0.81 -12.76
CA LYS A 120 22.41 -0.38 -14.10
C LYS A 120 23.68 -0.20 -14.91
N LYS A 121 24.00 -1.22 -15.71
CA LYS A 121 24.81 -1.08 -16.93
C LYS A 121 23.93 -0.55 -18.05
#